data_AF-A0A0Q4Z608-F1
#
_entry.id   AF-A0A0Q4Z608-F1
#
_cell.length_a   1.000
_cell.length_b   1.000
_cell.length_c   1.000
_cell.angle_alpha   90.00
_cell.angle_beta   90.00
_cell.angle_gamma   90.00
#
_symmetry.space_group_name_H-M   'P 1'
#
loop_
_entity.id
_entity.type
_entity.pdbx_description
1 polymer ?
#
loop_
_entity_poly.entity_id
_entity_poly.type
_entity_poly.pdbx_seq_one_letter_code
_entity_poly.pdbx_strand_id
1 'polypeptide(L)'
;MSIKILIDSRQKDIVWATGSYLLLPVFSPSGLIEPIHGVGWSLVWEMVFYYVFALSLSLHRRSGFALILSTLVFLTFVGYLTTFRSVAWHGSSIFLLFALGIVIGIVTQSSFVDRSRHSLLGAGLALAALAIGIAIIVFQIRDGWFEFLELVLSAAIILAAAVAPNINPSSLVLRVMHLIGDASYSLYLTHTLTFSLIRSILKRANLLSLEASLWPWMIAIACAVGVLVHVVVEKKIIAYFRLQKTRDMKVHAKSEISH
;
A
#
# COMPACT_ATOMS: atom_id res chain seq x y z
N MET A 1 4.39 -32.86 -30.33
CA MET A 1 4.31 -31.60 -29.57
C MET A 1 5.72 -31.29 -29.07
N SER A 2 6.39 -30.31 -29.69
CA SER A 2 7.86 -30.28 -29.79
C SER A 2 8.55 -29.70 -28.55
N ILE A 3 9.69 -30.29 -28.14
CA ILE A 3 10.57 -29.87 -27.03
C ILE A 3 10.87 -28.36 -27.02
N LYS A 4 10.92 -27.72 -28.20
CA LYS A 4 11.11 -26.28 -28.36
C LYS A 4 10.00 -25.43 -27.71
N ILE A 5 8.76 -25.92 -27.70
CA ILE A 5 7.60 -25.27 -27.07
C ILE A 5 7.71 -25.34 -25.53
N LEU A 6 8.19 -26.47 -25.00
CA LEU A 6 8.40 -26.69 -23.57
C LEU A 6 9.55 -25.84 -22.99
N ILE A 7 10.58 -25.57 -23.80
CA ILE A 7 11.70 -24.70 -23.42
C ILE A 7 11.26 -23.23 -23.41
N ASP A 8 10.51 -22.80 -24.43
CA ASP A 8 9.99 -21.44 -24.54
C ASP A 8 8.97 -21.13 -23.43
N SER A 9 8.09 -22.09 -23.07
CA SER A 9 7.17 -21.91 -21.93
C SER A 9 7.93 -21.79 -20.60
N ARG A 10 8.92 -22.66 -20.36
CA ARG A 10 9.72 -22.63 -19.12
C ARG A 10 10.54 -21.34 -18.98
N GLN A 11 11.05 -20.80 -20.09
CA GLN A 11 11.79 -19.54 -20.07
C GLN A 11 10.88 -18.35 -19.74
N LYS A 12 9.67 -18.31 -20.31
CA LYS A 12 8.64 -17.32 -19.98
C LYS A 12 8.23 -17.39 -18.50
N ASP A 13 8.11 -18.60 -17.95
CA ASP A 13 7.79 -18.80 -16.53
C ASP A 13 8.88 -18.26 -15.60
N ILE A 14 10.16 -18.44 -15.95
CA ILE A 14 11.30 -17.94 -15.15
C ILE A 14 11.35 -16.41 -15.20
N VAL A 15 11.23 -15.80 -16.40
CA VAL A 15 11.24 -14.33 -16.55
C VAL A 15 10.09 -13.69 -15.78
N TRP A 16 8.89 -14.27 -15.90
CA TRP A 16 7.72 -13.82 -15.16
C TRP A 16 7.92 -13.95 -13.64
N ALA A 17 8.50 -15.06 -13.17
CA ALA A 17 8.76 -15.26 -11.75
C ALA A 17 9.80 -14.28 -11.20
N THR A 18 10.94 -14.15 -11.86
CA THR A 18 11.99 -13.22 -11.46
C THR A 18 11.48 -11.78 -11.49
N GLY A 19 10.77 -11.38 -12.55
CA GLY A 19 10.17 -10.05 -12.64
C GLY A 19 9.15 -9.78 -11.54
N SER A 20 8.32 -10.76 -11.19
CA SER A 20 7.35 -10.65 -10.10
C SER A 20 8.04 -10.43 -8.74
N TYR A 21 9.13 -11.15 -8.44
CA TYR A 21 9.88 -10.98 -7.20
C TYR A 21 10.69 -9.69 -7.15
N LEU A 22 11.12 -9.17 -8.31
CA LEU A 22 11.77 -7.87 -8.43
C LEU A 22 10.76 -6.71 -8.48
N LEU A 23 9.45 -6.99 -8.38
CA LEU A 23 8.38 -6.00 -8.47
C LEU A 23 8.45 -5.18 -9.77
N LEU A 24 8.82 -5.83 -10.87
CA LEU A 24 8.80 -5.26 -12.21
C LEU A 24 7.45 -5.55 -12.89
N PRO A 25 6.95 -4.62 -13.73
CA PRO A 25 5.76 -4.86 -14.53
C PRO A 25 6.08 -5.89 -15.63
N VAL A 26 5.85 -7.16 -15.34
CA VAL A 26 6.07 -8.28 -16.28
C VAL A 26 4.78 -8.93 -16.70
N PHE A 27 4.74 -9.37 -17.95
CA PHE A 27 3.61 -10.14 -18.48
C PHE A 27 3.65 -11.57 -17.97
N SER A 28 2.52 -12.04 -17.47
CA SER A 28 2.27 -13.42 -17.14
C SER A 28 2.16 -14.27 -18.40
N PRO A 29 2.23 -15.62 -18.28
CA PRO A 29 2.01 -16.52 -19.42
C PRO A 29 0.63 -16.36 -20.09
N SER A 30 -0.36 -15.76 -19.41
CA SER A 30 -1.67 -15.42 -19.98
C SER A 30 -1.69 -14.11 -20.76
N GLY A 31 -0.55 -13.40 -20.85
CA GLY A 31 -0.40 -12.15 -21.59
C GLY A 31 -0.87 -10.91 -20.84
N LEU A 32 -1.25 -11.03 -19.57
CA LEU A 32 -1.64 -9.92 -18.70
C LEU A 32 -0.48 -9.49 -17.81
N ILE A 33 -0.40 -8.22 -17.45
CA ILE A 33 0.57 -7.77 -16.44
C ILE A 33 0.00 -8.15 -15.06
N GLU A 34 0.40 -9.31 -14.56
CA GLU A 34 -0.08 -9.86 -13.29
C GLU A 34 1.07 -10.58 -12.58
N PRO A 35 1.49 -10.12 -11.39
CA PRO A 35 2.51 -10.79 -10.62
C PRO A 35 2.03 -12.15 -10.08
N ILE A 36 2.97 -13.04 -9.76
CA ILE A 36 2.67 -14.35 -9.13
C ILE A 36 1.80 -14.20 -7.88
N HIS A 37 2.08 -13.17 -7.09
CA HIS A 37 1.35 -12.90 -5.86
C HIS A 37 0.20 -11.93 -6.14
N GLY A 38 -1.02 -12.28 -5.73
CA GLY A 38 -2.23 -11.56 -6.13
C GLY A 38 -2.29 -10.09 -5.71
N VAL A 39 -1.57 -9.66 -4.66
CA VAL A 39 -1.45 -8.22 -4.30
C VAL A 39 -0.22 -7.55 -4.90
N GLY A 40 0.59 -8.31 -5.64
CA GLY A 40 1.83 -7.85 -6.25
C GLY A 40 1.62 -6.68 -7.21
N TRP A 41 0.47 -6.61 -7.89
CA TRP A 41 0.19 -5.52 -8.83
C TRP A 41 0.22 -4.15 -8.11
N SER A 42 -0.33 -4.05 -6.91
CA SER A 42 -0.27 -2.84 -6.07
C SER A 42 1.12 -2.59 -5.46
N LEU A 43 1.88 -3.65 -5.14
CA LEU A 43 3.27 -3.51 -4.65
C LEU A 43 4.20 -2.85 -5.67
N VAL A 44 4.02 -3.13 -6.97
CA VAL A 44 4.79 -2.46 -8.04
C VAL A 44 4.59 -0.94 -7.97
N TRP A 45 3.34 -0.50 -7.79
CA TRP A 45 3.00 0.92 -7.69
C TRP A 45 3.49 1.57 -6.38
N GLU A 46 3.47 0.80 -5.29
CA GLU A 46 4.04 1.23 -4.01
C GLU A 46 5.55 1.47 -4.12
N MET A 47 6.29 0.62 -4.84
CA MET A 47 7.71 0.86 -5.10
C MET A 47 7.94 2.11 -5.94
N VAL A 48 7.14 2.35 -6.99
CA VAL A 48 7.20 3.60 -7.79
C VAL A 48 7.01 4.82 -6.89
N PHE A 49 6.00 4.78 -6.02
CA PHE A 49 5.78 5.83 -5.02
C PHE A 49 7.02 6.02 -4.13
N TYR A 50 7.60 4.96 -3.58
CA TYR A 50 8.77 5.06 -2.72
C TYR A 50 10.01 5.59 -3.44
N TYR A 51 10.21 5.28 -4.72
CA TYR A 51 11.29 5.87 -5.51
C TYR A 51 11.10 7.38 -5.66
N VAL A 52 9.90 7.84 -6.04
CA VAL A 52 9.60 9.27 -6.16
C VAL A 52 9.72 9.96 -4.80
N PHE A 53 9.24 9.31 -3.74
CA PHE A 53 9.35 9.81 -2.37
C PHE A 53 10.81 9.95 -1.94
N ALA A 54 11.65 8.94 -2.17
CA ALA A 54 13.09 9.01 -1.86
C ALA A 54 13.79 10.13 -2.62
N LEU A 55 13.47 10.32 -3.90
CA LEU A 55 13.99 11.46 -4.69
C LEU A 55 13.52 12.80 -4.09
N SER A 56 12.26 12.89 -3.66
CA SER A 56 11.72 14.11 -3.06
C SER A 56 12.41 14.49 -1.74
N LEU A 57 12.90 13.50 -0.98
CA LEU A 57 13.66 13.74 0.25
C LEU A 57 15.03 14.37 0.00
N SER A 58 15.56 14.25 -1.22
CA SER A 58 16.85 14.87 -1.60
C SER A 58 16.71 16.37 -1.91
N LEU A 59 15.48 16.89 -1.96
CA LEU A 59 15.17 18.29 -2.25
C LEU A 59 14.76 19.06 -0.99
N HIS A 60 14.83 20.39 -1.07
CA HIS A 60 14.24 21.25 -0.05
C HIS A 60 12.73 20.99 0.10
N ARG A 61 12.20 21.06 1.33
CA ARG A 61 10.83 20.66 1.70
C ARG A 61 9.74 21.09 0.72
N ARG A 62 9.75 22.35 0.26
CA ARG A 62 8.75 22.87 -0.70
C ARG A 62 8.88 22.21 -2.08
N SER A 63 10.10 22.11 -2.59
CA SER A 63 10.40 21.47 -3.88
C SER A 63 10.14 19.96 -3.83
N GLY A 64 10.43 19.30 -2.72
CA GLY A 64 10.12 17.90 -2.48
C GLY A 64 8.61 17.63 -2.55
N PHE A 65 7.79 18.44 -1.86
CA PHE A 65 6.33 18.33 -1.93
C PHE A 65 5.78 18.61 -3.32
N ALA A 66 6.29 19.64 -4.00
CA ALA A 66 5.89 19.93 -5.37
C ALA A 66 6.23 18.76 -6.31
N LEU A 67 7.43 18.20 -6.21
CA LEU A 67 7.88 17.06 -7.01
C LEU A 67 6.97 15.85 -6.81
N ILE A 68 6.77 15.41 -5.56
CA ILE A 68 6.00 14.19 -5.30
C ILE A 68 4.53 14.35 -5.70
N LEU A 69 3.88 15.46 -5.34
CA LEU A 69 2.47 15.67 -5.67
C LEU A 69 2.26 15.82 -7.18
N SER A 70 3.09 16.62 -7.86
CA SER A 70 2.99 16.78 -9.31
C SER A 70 3.26 15.47 -10.04
N THR A 71 4.24 14.67 -9.60
CA THR A 71 4.55 13.38 -10.21
C THR A 71 3.40 12.39 -10.02
N LEU A 72 2.83 12.28 -8.82
CA LEU A 72 1.71 11.36 -8.56
C LEU A 72 0.46 11.74 -9.36
N VAL A 73 0.14 13.03 -9.45
CA VAL A 73 -0.97 13.53 -10.28
C VAL A 73 -0.69 13.31 -11.76
N PHE A 74 0.54 13.55 -12.22
CA PHE A 74 0.95 13.31 -13.59
C PHE A 74 0.85 11.83 -13.98
N LEU A 75 1.38 10.92 -13.14
CA LEU A 75 1.29 9.48 -13.36
C LEU A 75 -0.16 8.99 -13.39
N THR A 76 -1.01 9.54 -12.52
CA THR A 76 -2.45 9.30 -12.54
C THR A 76 -3.05 9.70 -13.89
N PHE A 77 -2.77 10.94 -14.34
CA PHE A 77 -3.32 11.49 -15.57
C PHE A 77 -2.86 10.72 -16.81
N VAL A 78 -1.56 10.41 -16.91
CA VAL A 78 -1.01 9.54 -17.96
C VAL A 78 -1.72 8.18 -17.93
N GLY A 79 -1.93 7.63 -16.73
CA GLY A 79 -2.65 6.39 -16.53
C GLY A 79 -4.07 6.41 -17.14
N TYR A 80 -4.81 7.50 -16.96
CA TYR A 80 -6.14 7.64 -17.55
C TYR A 80 -6.14 7.84 -19.07
N LEU A 81 -5.11 8.47 -19.65
CA LEU A 81 -5.04 8.75 -21.08
C LEU A 81 -4.67 7.54 -21.93
N THR A 82 -3.92 6.59 -21.39
CA THR A 82 -3.48 5.41 -22.11
C THR A 82 -4.55 4.31 -22.10
N THR A 83 -4.97 3.84 -23.27
CA THR A 83 -6.03 2.83 -23.45
C THR A 83 -5.61 1.39 -23.12
N PHE A 84 -4.44 1.17 -22.49
CA PHE A 84 -3.92 -0.17 -22.19
C PHE A 84 -4.65 -0.79 -20.99
N ARG A 85 -5.73 -1.52 -21.30
CA ARG A 85 -6.63 -2.22 -20.37
C ARG A 85 -5.99 -3.46 -19.73
N SER A 86 -4.98 -3.30 -18.88
CA SER A 86 -4.49 -4.40 -18.03
C SER A 86 -4.79 -4.13 -16.56
N VAL A 87 -4.97 -5.19 -15.77
CA VAL A 87 -5.22 -5.13 -14.31
C VAL A 87 -4.12 -4.33 -13.59
N ALA A 88 -2.87 -4.45 -14.03
CA ALA A 88 -1.78 -3.62 -13.51
C ALA A 88 -2.01 -2.12 -13.70
N TRP A 89 -2.71 -1.69 -14.75
CA TRP A 89 -2.90 -0.27 -15.07
C TRP A 89 -3.98 0.42 -14.23
N HIS A 90 -4.79 -0.32 -13.47
CA HIS A 90 -5.72 0.23 -12.46
C HIS A 90 -4.98 0.88 -11.26
N GLY A 91 -3.65 0.80 -11.20
CA GLY A 91 -2.84 1.50 -10.19
C GLY A 91 -2.81 3.03 -10.34
N SER A 92 -3.39 3.61 -11.40
CA SER A 92 -3.45 5.06 -11.57
C SER A 92 -4.19 5.75 -10.41
N SER A 93 -5.23 5.15 -9.85
CA SER A 93 -5.95 5.67 -8.67
C SER A 93 -5.18 5.54 -7.36
N ILE A 94 -4.27 4.57 -7.25
CA ILE A 94 -3.42 4.37 -6.06
C ILE A 94 -2.53 5.58 -5.81
N PHE A 95 -2.02 6.21 -6.86
CA PHE A 95 -1.23 7.43 -6.71
C PHE A 95 -2.03 8.61 -6.14
N LEU A 96 -3.34 8.70 -6.42
CA LEU A 96 -4.20 9.69 -5.78
C LEU A 96 -4.40 9.40 -4.30
N LEU A 97 -4.52 8.13 -3.90
CA LEU A 97 -4.57 7.73 -2.49
C LEU A 97 -3.29 8.15 -1.74
N PHE A 98 -2.11 7.96 -2.35
CA PHE A 98 -0.86 8.42 -1.77
C PHE A 98 -0.75 9.95 -1.70
N ALA A 99 -1.14 10.65 -2.77
CA ALA A 99 -1.15 12.11 -2.79
C ALA A 99 -2.08 12.68 -1.72
N LEU A 100 -3.26 12.09 -1.56
CA LEU A 100 -4.22 12.42 -0.51
C LEU A 100 -3.63 12.22 0.89
N GLY A 101 -2.96 11.10 1.16
CA GLY A 101 -2.27 10.85 2.42
C GLY A 101 -1.22 11.92 2.74
N ILE A 102 -0.44 12.35 1.74
CA ILE A 102 0.54 13.44 1.88
C ILE A 102 -0.16 14.76 2.23
N VAL A 103 -1.22 15.12 1.51
CA VAL A 103 -1.98 16.36 1.74
C VAL A 103 -2.56 16.38 3.15
N ILE A 104 -3.18 15.30 3.61
CA ILE A 104 -3.69 15.17 4.98
C ILE A 104 -2.55 15.35 5.99
N GLY A 105 -1.39 14.73 5.75
CA GLY A 105 -0.20 14.87 6.60
C GLY A 105 0.33 16.31 6.68
N ILE A 106 0.37 17.03 5.56
CA ILE A 106 0.80 18.44 5.52
C ILE A 106 -0.17 19.32 6.30
N VAL A 107 -1.47 19.17 6.04
CA VAL A 107 -2.51 19.98 6.67
C VAL A 107 -2.53 19.77 8.19
N THR A 108 -2.39 18.53 8.64
CA THR A 108 -2.39 18.19 10.08
C THR A 108 -1.11 18.61 10.82
N GLN A 109 0.03 18.74 10.14
CA GLN A 109 1.31 19.13 10.76
C GLN A 109 1.62 20.63 10.69
N SER A 110 1.01 21.40 9.79
CA SER A 110 1.36 22.82 9.63
C SER A 110 0.87 23.66 10.81
N SER A 111 1.73 24.50 11.39
CA SER A 111 1.40 25.45 12.47
C SER A 111 0.41 26.57 12.07
N PHE A 112 -0.15 26.54 10.86
CA PHE A 112 -1.33 27.34 10.48
C PHE A 112 -2.60 26.90 11.22
N VAL A 113 -2.50 25.82 11.99
CA VAL A 113 -3.58 25.16 12.70
C VAL A 113 -3.49 25.55 14.17
N ASP A 114 -4.14 26.64 14.52
CA ASP A 114 -4.70 26.72 15.86
C ASP A 114 -5.65 25.51 15.98
N ARG A 115 -5.54 24.72 17.05
CA ARG A 115 -6.21 23.41 17.24
C ARG A 115 -7.73 23.55 17.46
N SER A 116 -8.30 24.61 16.91
CA SER A 116 -9.68 25.02 16.88
C SER A 116 -10.46 24.28 15.78
N ARG A 117 -11.73 24.01 16.08
CA ARG A 117 -12.70 23.32 15.22
C ARG A 117 -12.84 23.94 13.81
N HIS A 118 -12.46 25.20 13.63
CA HIS A 118 -12.62 25.94 12.38
C HIS A 118 -11.56 25.58 11.32
N SER A 119 -10.36 25.14 11.75
CA SER A 119 -9.29 24.70 10.84
C SER A 119 -9.53 23.28 10.32
N LEU A 120 -10.13 22.42 11.15
CA LEU A 120 -10.58 21.07 10.77
C LEU A 120 -11.72 21.10 9.75
N LEU A 121 -12.61 22.09 9.86
CA LEU A 121 -13.63 22.37 8.85
C LEU A 121 -12.99 22.80 7.53
N GLY A 122 -12.00 23.71 7.55
CA GLY A 122 -11.28 24.12 6.34
C GLY A 122 -10.54 22.97 5.66
N ALA A 123 -9.87 22.12 6.43
CA ALA A 123 -9.21 20.90 5.95
C ALA A 123 -10.22 19.89 5.37
N GLY A 124 -11.31 19.64 6.10
CA GLY A 124 -12.39 18.77 5.66
C GLY A 124 -13.04 19.27 4.37
N LEU A 125 -13.23 20.59 4.23
CA LEU A 125 -13.77 21.22 3.02
C LEU A 125 -12.79 21.16 1.84
N ALA A 126 -11.50 21.38 2.08
CA ALA A 126 -10.48 21.24 1.04
C ALA A 126 -10.34 19.80 0.55
N LEU A 127 -10.42 18.83 1.48
CA LEU A 127 -10.42 17.40 1.16
C LEU A 127 -11.71 16.97 0.47
N ALA A 128 -12.87 17.51 0.88
CA ALA A 128 -14.14 17.29 0.21
C ALA A 128 -14.11 17.87 -1.21
N ALA A 129 -13.56 19.07 -1.41
CA ALA A 129 -13.39 19.66 -2.72
C ALA A 129 -12.44 18.86 -3.62
N LEU A 130 -11.33 18.34 -3.06
CA LEU A 130 -10.42 17.45 -3.77
C LEU A 130 -11.11 16.13 -4.15
N ALA A 131 -11.83 15.51 -3.20
CA ALA A 131 -12.59 14.30 -3.42
C ALA A 131 -13.66 14.52 -4.51
N ILE A 132 -14.42 15.62 -4.46
CA ILE A 132 -15.41 16.00 -5.48
C ILE A 132 -14.75 16.22 -6.83
N GLY A 133 -13.61 16.92 -6.90
CA GLY A 133 -12.87 17.14 -8.14
C GLY A 133 -12.43 15.81 -8.78
N ILE A 134 -11.95 14.87 -7.96
CA ILE A 134 -11.59 13.53 -8.41
C ILE A 134 -12.83 12.73 -8.80
N ALA A 135 -13.94 12.86 -8.04
CA ALA A 135 -15.23 12.26 -8.38
C ALA A 135 -15.67 12.65 -9.78
N ILE A 136 -15.60 13.94 -10.12
CA ILE A 136 -16.00 14.45 -11.43
C ILE A 136 -15.15 13.81 -12.54
N ILE A 137 -13.84 13.70 -12.33
CA ILE A 137 -12.93 13.05 -13.30
C ILE A 137 -13.28 11.56 -13.45
N VAL A 138 -13.47 10.86 -12.33
CA VAL A 138 -13.74 9.43 -12.30
C VAL A 138 -15.14 9.10 -12.85
N PHE A 139 -16.15 9.92 -12.57
CA PHE A 139 -17.53 9.72 -13.04
C PHE A 139 -17.76 10.11 -14.49
N GLN A 140 -16.98 11.05 -15.05
CA GLN A 140 -17.03 11.30 -16.49
C GLN A 140 -16.43 10.15 -17.31
N ILE A 141 -15.60 9.32 -16.70
CA ILE A 141 -15.04 8.10 -17.29
C ILE A 141 -15.93 6.93 -16.84
N ARG A 142 -17.06 6.82 -17.54
CA ARG A 142 -18.12 5.78 -17.44
C ARG A 142 -17.63 4.50 -16.74
N ASP A 143 -18.01 4.32 -15.46
CA ASP A 143 -17.88 3.13 -14.58
C ASP A 143 -16.99 3.23 -13.31
N GLY A 144 -16.42 4.39 -12.95
CA GLY A 144 -15.50 4.53 -11.80
C GLY A 144 -16.08 4.64 -10.36
N TRP A 145 -17.30 4.16 -10.10
CA TRP A 145 -17.95 4.36 -8.78
C TRP A 145 -17.21 3.68 -7.62
N PHE A 146 -16.59 2.52 -7.86
CA PHE A 146 -15.88 1.78 -6.82
C PHE A 146 -14.57 2.48 -6.42
N GLU A 147 -13.79 2.92 -7.39
CA GLU A 147 -12.53 3.64 -7.17
C GLU A 147 -12.76 4.97 -6.44
N PHE A 148 -13.86 5.65 -6.77
CA PHE A 148 -14.26 6.86 -6.04
C PHE A 148 -14.61 6.56 -4.58
N LEU A 149 -15.39 5.51 -4.32
CA LEU A 149 -15.73 5.10 -2.96
C LEU A 149 -14.49 4.70 -2.15
N GLU A 150 -13.55 3.96 -2.75
CA GLU A 150 -12.28 3.60 -2.12
C GLU A 150 -11.48 4.84 -1.72
N LEU A 151 -11.40 5.83 -2.60
CA LEU A 151 -10.72 7.09 -2.33
C LEU A 151 -11.37 7.88 -1.19
N VAL A 152 -12.69 8.07 -1.24
CA VAL A 152 -13.44 8.83 -0.22
C VAL A 152 -13.38 8.14 1.13
N LEU A 153 -13.54 6.81 1.15
CA LEU A 153 -13.51 6.04 2.39
C LEU A 153 -12.12 6.05 3.01
N SER A 154 -11.07 5.89 2.20
CA SER A 154 -9.68 5.99 2.66
C SER A 154 -9.39 7.38 3.22
N ALA A 155 -9.82 8.44 2.53
CA ALA A 155 -9.69 9.82 3.01
C ALA A 155 -10.35 10.01 4.38
N ALA A 156 -11.60 9.55 4.50
CA ALA A 156 -12.40 9.70 5.70
C ALA A 156 -11.77 8.95 6.88
N ILE A 157 -11.28 7.71 6.67
CA ILE A 157 -10.63 6.92 7.71
C ILE A 157 -9.33 7.56 8.16
N ILE A 158 -8.46 7.98 7.23
CA ILE A 158 -7.18 8.62 7.57
C ILE A 158 -7.43 9.93 8.33
N LEU A 159 -8.38 10.76 7.87
CA LEU A 159 -8.73 12.01 8.53
C LEU A 159 -9.33 11.78 9.91
N ALA A 160 -10.24 10.79 10.04
CA ALA A 160 -10.82 10.41 11.32
C ALA A 160 -9.75 9.95 12.31
N ALA A 161 -8.78 9.14 11.86
CA ALA A 161 -7.66 8.70 12.69
C ALA A 161 -6.74 9.87 13.09
N ALA A 162 -6.46 10.81 12.18
CA ALA A 162 -5.61 11.97 12.45
C ALA A 162 -6.24 12.97 13.43
N VAL A 163 -7.57 13.04 13.48
CA VAL A 163 -8.35 13.99 14.30
C VAL A 163 -8.95 13.31 15.53
N ALA A 164 -8.82 11.99 15.66
CA ALA A 164 -9.36 11.24 16.78
C ALA A 164 -8.88 11.85 18.11
N PRO A 165 -9.79 12.04 19.09
CA PRO A 165 -9.39 12.52 20.42
C PRO A 165 -8.40 11.52 21.05
N ASN A 166 -7.64 11.97 22.04
CA ASN A 166 -6.72 11.10 22.78
C ASN A 166 -7.51 9.94 23.42
N ILE A 167 -7.49 8.78 22.78
CA ILE A 167 -8.07 7.54 23.30
C ILE A 167 -7.18 7.08 24.45
N ASN A 168 -7.79 6.55 25.51
CA ASN A 168 -7.04 6.05 26.65
C ASN A 168 -6.01 5.00 26.19
N PRO A 169 -4.69 5.24 26.37
CA PRO A 169 -3.63 4.36 25.91
C PRO A 169 -3.69 2.96 26.55
N SER A 170 -4.36 2.83 27.69
CA SER A 170 -4.52 1.55 28.38
C SER A 170 -5.63 0.66 27.80
N SER A 171 -6.50 1.17 26.92
CA SER A 171 -7.62 0.43 26.33
C SER A 171 -7.13 -0.80 25.55
N LEU A 172 -7.72 -1.96 25.82
CA LEU A 172 -7.45 -3.20 25.08
C LEU A 172 -7.70 -3.01 23.57
N VAL A 173 -8.79 -2.32 23.22
CA VAL A 173 -9.15 -2.05 21.81
C VAL A 173 -8.04 -1.29 21.11
N LEU A 174 -7.51 -0.24 21.74
CA LEU A 174 -6.45 0.57 21.16
C LEU A 174 -5.14 -0.23 21.00
N ARG A 175 -4.81 -1.07 21.98
CA ARG A 175 -3.63 -1.97 21.88
C ARG A 175 -3.77 -2.96 20.74
N VAL A 176 -4.96 -3.56 20.55
CA VAL A 176 -5.22 -4.48 19.45
C VAL A 176 -5.16 -3.75 18.11
N MET A 177 -5.77 -2.56 18.01
CA MET A 177 -5.71 -1.74 16.79
C MET A 177 -4.26 -1.37 16.43
N HIS A 178 -3.44 -0.97 17.41
CA HIS A 178 -2.01 -0.71 17.18
C HIS A 178 -1.26 -1.97 16.74
N LEU A 179 -1.50 -3.12 17.39
CA LEU A 179 -0.84 -4.37 17.00
C LEU A 179 -1.18 -4.79 15.57
N ILE A 180 -2.45 -4.68 15.18
CA ILE A 180 -2.90 -4.99 13.82
C ILE A 180 -2.35 -3.97 12.83
N GLY A 181 -2.29 -2.68 13.21
CA GLY A 181 -1.70 -1.61 12.42
C GLY A 181 -0.20 -1.82 12.18
N ASP A 182 0.55 -2.17 13.22
CA ASP A 182 1.98 -2.52 13.13
C ASP A 182 2.18 -3.74 12.21
N ALA A 183 1.28 -4.72 12.27
CA ALA A 183 1.31 -5.92 11.45
C ALA A 183 0.66 -5.75 10.06
N SER A 184 0.20 -4.55 9.69
CA SER A 184 -0.63 -4.33 8.50
C SER A 184 0.07 -4.73 7.20
N TYR A 185 1.38 -4.50 7.07
CA TYR A 185 2.15 -4.90 5.90
C TYR A 185 2.26 -6.43 5.78
N SER A 186 2.62 -7.11 6.87
CA SER A 186 2.64 -8.58 6.90
C SER A 186 1.26 -9.19 6.64
N LEU A 187 0.20 -8.59 7.17
CA LEU A 187 -1.18 -9.01 6.90
C LEU A 187 -1.54 -8.82 5.43
N TYR A 188 -1.17 -7.68 4.84
CA TYR A 188 -1.38 -7.38 3.43
C TYR A 188 -0.70 -8.40 2.51
N LEU A 189 0.52 -8.82 2.83
CA LEU A 189 1.23 -9.86 2.05
C LEU A 189 0.68 -11.29 2.24
N THR A 190 -0.01 -11.56 3.35
CA THR A 190 -0.36 -12.95 3.69
C THR A 190 -1.84 -13.28 3.60
N HIS A 191 -2.74 -12.29 3.61
CA HIS A 191 -4.19 -12.56 3.64
C HIS A 191 -4.69 -13.32 2.41
N THR A 192 -4.26 -12.96 1.18
CA THR A 192 -4.68 -13.66 -0.04
C THR A 192 -4.23 -15.11 -0.08
N LEU A 193 -3.00 -15.39 0.38
CA LEU A 193 -2.45 -16.74 0.51
C LEU A 193 -3.21 -17.53 1.57
N THR A 194 -3.51 -16.89 2.70
CA THR A 194 -4.26 -17.49 3.81
C THR A 194 -5.67 -17.87 3.36
N PHE A 195 -6.39 -16.97 2.68
CA PHE A 195 -7.71 -17.26 2.13
C PHE A 195 -7.66 -18.37 1.07
N SER A 196 -6.68 -18.34 0.17
CA SER A 196 -6.50 -19.37 -0.86
C SER A 196 -6.23 -20.75 -0.25
N LEU A 197 -5.43 -20.81 0.81
CA LEU A 197 -5.14 -22.04 1.54
C LEU A 197 -6.37 -22.57 2.27
N ILE A 198 -7.08 -21.73 3.03
CA ILE A 198 -8.30 -22.12 3.75
C ILE A 198 -9.34 -22.64 2.76
N ARG A 199 -9.58 -21.92 1.65
CA ARG A 199 -10.54 -22.34 0.62
C ARG A 199 -10.16 -23.66 -0.04
N SER A 200 -8.86 -23.89 -0.27
CA SER A 200 -8.36 -25.18 -0.78
C SER A 200 -8.62 -26.33 0.19
N ILE A 201 -8.48 -26.09 1.51
CA ILE A 201 -8.80 -27.06 2.55
C ILE A 201 -10.31 -27.34 2.60
N LEU A 202 -11.15 -26.30 2.61
CA LEU A 202 -12.61 -26.43 2.58
C LEU A 202 -13.09 -27.22 1.36
N LYS A 203 -12.49 -26.96 0.18
CA LYS A 203 -12.75 -27.72 -1.05
C LYS A 203 -12.43 -29.20 -0.90
N ARG A 204 -11.27 -29.56 -0.36
CA ARG A 204 -10.88 -30.96 -0.15
C ARG A 204 -11.75 -31.66 0.89
N ALA A 205 -12.26 -30.91 1.86
CA ALA A 205 -13.17 -31.43 2.89
C ALA A 205 -14.65 -31.48 2.45
N ASN A 206 -14.98 -31.05 1.22
CA ASN A 206 -16.37 -30.89 0.74
C ASN A 206 -17.21 -29.92 1.61
N LEU A 207 -16.58 -28.92 2.21
CA LEU A 207 -17.22 -27.92 3.09
C LEU A 207 -17.32 -26.52 2.45
N LEU A 208 -17.16 -26.39 1.13
CA LEU A 208 -17.26 -25.10 0.44
C LEU A 208 -18.63 -24.41 0.60
N SER A 209 -19.70 -25.18 0.80
CA SER A 209 -21.03 -24.63 1.07
C SER A 209 -21.08 -23.79 2.36
N LEU A 210 -20.14 -24.00 3.29
CA LEU A 210 -20.04 -23.26 4.54
C LEU A 210 -19.14 -22.01 4.44
N GLU A 211 -18.52 -21.74 3.29
CA GLU A 211 -17.57 -20.63 3.09
C GLU A 211 -18.16 -19.29 3.57
N ALA A 212 -19.40 -19.00 3.20
CA ALA A 212 -20.13 -17.79 3.61
C ALA A 212 -20.18 -17.63 5.15
N SER A 213 -20.49 -18.70 5.88
CA SER A 213 -20.60 -18.69 7.34
C SER A 213 -19.24 -18.64 8.05
N LEU A 214 -18.16 -19.02 7.36
CA LEU A 214 -16.81 -19.07 7.92
C LEU A 214 -16.00 -17.79 7.71
N TRP A 215 -16.51 -16.80 6.96
CA TRP A 215 -15.80 -15.55 6.68
C TRP A 215 -15.22 -14.83 7.91
N PRO A 216 -15.97 -14.65 9.02
CA PRO A 216 -15.41 -14.01 10.21
C PRO A 216 -14.19 -14.74 10.77
N TRP A 217 -14.22 -16.08 10.73
CA TRP A 217 -13.12 -16.92 11.15
C TRP A 217 -11.94 -16.86 10.17
N MET A 218 -12.21 -16.83 8.87
CA MET A 218 -11.18 -16.66 7.84
C MET A 218 -10.44 -15.34 8.03
N ILE A 219 -11.15 -14.24 8.29
CA ILE A 219 -10.56 -12.92 8.58
C ILE A 219 -9.74 -12.99 9.87
N ALA A 220 -10.28 -13.57 10.95
CA ALA A 220 -9.55 -13.71 12.20
C ALA A 220 -8.25 -14.52 12.04
N ILE A 221 -8.28 -15.61 11.27
CA ILE A 221 -7.11 -16.43 10.95
C ILE A 221 -6.11 -15.63 10.11
N ALA A 222 -6.56 -14.89 9.09
CA ALA A 222 -5.68 -14.03 8.29
C ALA A 222 -4.98 -12.99 9.17
N CYS A 223 -5.71 -12.30 10.06
CA CYS A 223 -5.12 -11.39 11.04
C CYS A 223 -4.09 -12.07 11.93
N ALA A 224 -4.40 -13.27 12.45
CA ALA A 224 -3.47 -14.04 13.29
C ALA A 224 -2.20 -14.44 12.53
N VAL A 225 -2.32 -14.89 11.28
CA VAL A 225 -1.18 -15.22 10.41
C VAL A 225 -0.35 -13.97 10.12
N GLY A 226 -1.00 -12.85 9.77
CA GLY A 226 -0.32 -11.57 9.54
C GLY A 226 0.47 -11.10 10.75
N VAL A 227 -0.13 -11.14 11.95
CA VAL A 227 0.54 -10.80 13.21
C VAL A 227 1.70 -11.77 13.52
N LEU A 228 1.51 -13.07 13.27
CA LEU A 228 2.57 -14.06 13.46
C LEU A 228 3.77 -13.77 12.56
N VAL A 229 3.54 -13.50 11.27
CA VAL A 229 4.59 -13.15 10.32
C VAL A 229 5.26 -11.84 10.70
N HIS A 230 4.49 -10.84 11.14
CA HIS A 230 5.03 -9.58 11.63
C HIS A 230 6.00 -9.79 12.81
N VAL A 231 5.62 -10.57 13.81
CA VAL A 231 6.46 -10.78 15.00
C VAL A 231 7.67 -11.67 14.70
N VAL A 232 7.50 -12.72 13.90
CA VAL A 232 8.54 -13.72 13.66
C VAL A 232 9.54 -13.28 12.59
N VAL A 233 9.07 -12.57 11.56
CA VAL A 233 9.86 -12.22 10.37
C VAL A 233 10.14 -10.72 10.35
N GLU A 234 9.09 -9.90 10.22
CA GLU A 234 9.21 -8.46 9.97
C GLU A 234 9.99 -7.75 11.08
N LYS A 235 9.58 -7.92 12.35
CA LYS A 235 10.25 -7.31 13.51
C LYS A 235 11.71 -7.73 13.61
N LYS A 236 12.04 -8.99 13.31
CA LYS A 236 13.42 -9.49 13.40
C LYS A 236 14.31 -8.88 12.31
N ILE A 237 13.79 -8.78 11.09
CA ILE A 237 14.50 -8.15 9.96
C ILE A 237 14.74 -6.67 10.26
N ILE A 238 13.72 -5.94 10.72
CA ILE A 238 13.84 -4.51 11.07
C ILE A 238 14.87 -4.32 12.21
N ALA A 239 14.81 -5.17 13.24
CA ALA A 239 15.76 -5.10 14.35
C ALA A 239 17.21 -5.33 13.87
N TYR A 240 17.42 -6.30 12.97
CA TYR A 240 18.73 -6.58 12.38
C TYR A 240 19.32 -5.36 11.66
N PHE A 241 18.56 -4.70 10.78
CA PHE A 241 19.04 -3.52 10.05
C PHE A 241 19.25 -2.29 10.96
N ARG A 242 18.43 -2.11 12.00
CA ARG A 242 18.64 -1.03 12.98
C ARG A 242 19.95 -1.19 13.75
N LEU A 243 20.31 -2.43 14.11
CA LEU A 243 21.57 -2.72 14.80
C LEU A 243 22.79 -2.42 13.93
N GLN A 244 22.74 -2.74 12.64
CA GLN A 244 23.81 -2.40 11.69
C GLN A 244 24.02 -0.88 11.59
N LYS A 245 22.95 -0.11 11.36
CA LYS A 245 23.03 1.35 11.29
C LYS A 245 23.65 1.97 12.54
N THR A 246 23.29 1.45 13.71
CA THR A 246 23.82 1.95 15.00
C THR A 246 25.30 1.63 15.17
N ARG A 247 25.74 0.47 14.67
CA ARG A 247 27.14 0.05 14.70
C ARG A 247 27.99 0.91 13.76
N ASP A 248 27.51 1.18 12.54
CA ASP A 248 28.22 2.00 11.56
C ASP A 248 28.40 3.45 12.03
N MET A 249 27.35 4.05 12.64
CA MET A 249 27.45 5.39 13.24
C MET A 249 28.48 5.46 14.37
N LYS A 250 28.58 4.42 15.21
CA LYS A 250 29.58 4.36 16.29
C LYS A 250 31.01 4.20 15.78
N VAL A 251 31.20 3.52 14.64
CA VAL A 251 32.52 3.38 14.00
C VAL A 251 32.95 4.72 13.39
N HIS A 252 32.06 5.41 12.66
CA HIS A 252 32.35 6.74 12.10
C HIS A 252 32.65 7.80 13.18
N ALA A 253 31.88 7.83 14.26
CA ALA A 253 32.12 8.76 15.37
C ALA A 253 33.47 8.50 16.08
N LYS A 254 33.93 7.24 16.15
CA LYS A 254 35.25 6.91 16.71
C LYS A 254 36.41 7.32 15.80
N SER A 255 36.25 7.25 14.48
CA SER A 255 37.28 7.67 13.53
C SER A 255 37.45 9.19 13.44
N GLU A 256 36.37 9.96 13.68
CA GLU A 256 36.44 11.44 13.73
C GLU A 256 37.13 11.95 15.00
N ILE A 257 37.06 11.22 16.11
CA ILE A 257 37.71 11.60 17.38
C ILE A 257 39.21 11.25 17.41
N SER A 258 39.67 10.37 16.50
CA SER A 258 41.08 9.97 16.39
C SER A 258 41.93 10.81 15.43
N HIS A 259 41.36 11.87 14.85
CA HIS A 259 42.03 12.88 14.03
C HIS A 259 42.02 14.23 14.72
#